data_AF-A0A062TSJ2-F1
#
_entry.id   AF-A0A062TSJ2-F1
#
_cell.length_a   1.000
_cell.length_b   1.000
_cell.length_c   1.000
_cell.angle_alpha   90.00
_cell.angle_beta   90.00
_cell.angle_gamma   90.00
#
_symmetry.space_group_name_H-M   'P 1'
#
loop_
_entity.id
_entity.type
_entity.pdbx_description
1 polymer ?
#
loop_
_entity_poly.entity_id
_entity_poly.type
_entity_poly.pdbx_seq_one_letter_code
_entity_poly.pdbx_strand_id
1 'polypeptide(L)'
;MTVYLRHYHVLLGLLLIGLGIWTFINPEILRYYGVDLVDPEARIAVRAIIGGGEVGLGLLLTVGTVVAFTNKALNSVAATVFLSVGLARVFAVLIEQGSAVGWQPWRESSIELLLGTIALFAAQRPDTSKPRTADES
;
A
#
# COMPACT_ATOMS: atom_id res chain seq x y z
N MET A 1 8.98 -8.68 20.30
CA MET A 1 8.98 -7.70 19.19
C MET A 1 8.19 -8.17 17.96
N THR A 2 8.14 -9.49 17.71
CA THR A 2 7.39 -10.16 16.63
C THR A 2 5.86 -9.97 16.69
N VAL A 3 5.29 -9.91 17.90
CA VAL A 3 3.84 -9.67 18.08
C VAL A 3 3.44 -8.31 17.51
N TYR A 4 4.14 -7.24 17.87
CA TYR A 4 3.82 -5.88 17.40
C TYR A 4 3.88 -5.73 15.87
N LEU A 5 4.90 -6.30 15.21
CA LEU A 5 5.03 -6.28 13.74
C LEU A 5 3.82 -6.89 13.04
N ARG A 6 3.36 -8.06 13.50
CA ARG A 6 2.16 -8.72 12.98
C ARG A 6 0.90 -7.86 13.11
N HIS A 7 0.76 -7.10 14.18
CA HIS A 7 -0.41 -6.24 14.38
C HIS A 7 -0.43 -5.06 13.41
N TYR A 8 0.74 -4.56 12.99
CA TYR A 8 0.81 -3.47 12.01
C TYR A 8 0.37 -3.90 10.61
N HIS A 9 0.78 -5.09 10.13
CA HIS A 9 0.32 -5.60 8.83
C HIS A 9 -1.18 -5.86 8.81
N VAL A 10 -1.72 -6.41 9.91
CA VAL A 10 -3.16 -6.62 10.07
C VAL A 10 -3.91 -5.29 10.09
N LEU A 11 -3.45 -4.32 10.89
CA LEU A 11 -4.07 -3.00 10.95
C LEU A 11 -4.08 -2.30 9.57
N LEU A 12 -2.92 -2.27 8.92
CA LEU A 12 -2.77 -1.68 7.59
C LEU A 12 -3.63 -2.40 6.56
N GLY A 13 -3.65 -3.74 6.61
CA GLY A 13 -4.44 -4.55 5.71
C GLY A 13 -5.94 -4.31 5.88
N LEU A 14 -6.43 -4.23 7.12
CA LEU A 14 -7.83 -3.89 7.40
C LEU A 14 -8.20 -2.48 6.94
N LEU A 15 -7.29 -1.52 7.10
CA LEU A 15 -7.49 -0.14 6.62
C LEU A 15 -7.60 -0.12 5.09
N LEU A 16 -6.72 -0.82 4.38
CA LEU A 16 -6.77 -0.95 2.92
C LEU A 16 -8.02 -1.68 2.43
N ILE A 17 -8.47 -2.73 3.14
CA ILE A 17 -9.74 -3.40 2.83
C ILE A 17 -10.91 -2.42 2.98
N GLY A 18 -10.95 -1.66 4.08
CA GLY A 18 -12.01 -0.68 4.32
C GLY A 18 -12.05 0.40 3.25
N LEU A 19 -10.89 0.99 2.91
CA LEU A 19 -10.77 1.99 1.83
C LEU A 19 -11.13 1.38 0.47
N GLY A 20 -10.61 0.20 0.17
CA GLY A 20 -10.88 -0.49 -1.09
C GLY A 20 -12.36 -0.82 -1.29
N ILE A 21 -13.05 -1.31 -0.25
CA ILE A 21 -14.50 -1.53 -0.28
C ILE A 21 -15.23 -0.21 -0.47
N TRP A 22 -14.84 0.85 0.24
CA TRP A 22 -15.46 2.16 0.10
C TRP A 22 -15.32 2.68 -1.33
N THR A 23 -14.10 2.67 -1.90
CA THR A 23 -13.81 3.08 -3.28
C THR A 23 -14.52 2.18 -4.29
N PHE A 24 -14.65 0.88 -3.99
CA PHE A 24 -15.36 -0.06 -4.85
C PHE A 24 -16.86 0.23 -4.90
N ILE A 25 -17.49 0.64 -3.79
CA ILE A 25 -18.92 0.96 -3.74
C ILE A 25 -19.19 2.38 -4.27
N ASN A 26 -18.37 3.35 -3.86
CA ASN A 26 -18.49 4.78 -4.12
C ASN A 26 -17.19 5.34 -4.74
N PRO A 27 -16.86 5.03 -6.01
CA PRO A 27 -15.63 5.47 -6.67
C PRO A 27 -15.54 7.00 -6.81
N GLU A 28 -16.66 7.71 -6.66
CA GLU A 28 -16.75 9.16 -6.68
C GLU A 28 -15.98 9.81 -5.51
N ILE A 29 -15.59 9.05 -4.48
CA ILE A 29 -14.67 9.52 -3.45
C ILE A 29 -13.34 10.02 -4.05
N LEU A 30 -12.94 9.50 -5.21
CA LEU A 30 -11.74 9.97 -5.91
C LEU A 30 -11.85 11.38 -6.48
N ARG A 31 -13.05 11.99 -6.48
CA ARG A 31 -13.21 13.43 -6.79
C ARG A 31 -12.46 14.32 -5.81
N TYR A 32 -12.25 13.85 -4.56
CA TYR A 32 -11.37 14.54 -3.61
C TYR A 32 -9.93 14.66 -4.12
N TYR A 33 -9.51 13.75 -5.00
CA TYR A 33 -8.22 13.73 -5.68
C TYR A 33 -8.28 14.37 -7.07
N GLY A 34 -9.37 15.06 -7.42
CA GLY A 34 -9.56 15.68 -8.73
C GLY A 34 -9.91 14.71 -9.86
N VAL A 35 -10.21 13.44 -9.55
CA VAL A 35 -10.61 12.45 -10.55
C VAL A 35 -12.11 12.57 -10.79
N ASP A 36 -12.52 13.08 -11.95
CA ASP A 36 -13.93 13.09 -12.33
C ASP A 36 -14.29 11.85 -13.15
N LEU A 37 -15.29 11.11 -12.69
CA LEU A 37 -15.70 9.81 -13.22
C LEU A 37 -17.07 9.93 -13.90
N VAL A 38 -17.09 10.66 -15.01
CA VAL A 38 -18.31 10.93 -15.79
C VAL A 38 -18.80 9.65 -16.46
N ASP A 39 -17.90 8.90 -17.10
CA ASP A 39 -18.25 7.71 -17.87
C ASP A 39 -18.43 6.47 -16.98
N PRO A 40 -19.44 5.63 -17.26
CA PRO A 40 -19.61 4.35 -16.58
C PRO A 40 -18.37 3.45 -16.65
N GLU A 41 -17.68 3.46 -17.79
CA GLU A 41 -16.45 2.68 -18.01
C GLU A 41 -15.31 3.14 -17.08
N ALA A 42 -15.15 4.44 -16.88
CA ALA A 42 -14.18 5.01 -15.94
C ALA A 42 -14.48 4.59 -14.50
N ARG A 43 -15.77 4.57 -14.11
CA ARG A 43 -16.18 4.06 -12.79
C ARG A 43 -15.86 2.58 -12.62
N ILE A 44 -16.12 1.74 -13.62
CA ILE A 44 -15.80 0.31 -13.57
C ILE A 44 -14.28 0.11 -13.45
N ALA A 45 -13.50 0.82 -14.26
CA ALA A 45 -12.04 0.74 -14.25
C ALA A 45 -11.47 1.15 -12.88
N VAL A 46 -11.92 2.26 -12.30
CA VAL A 46 -11.49 2.71 -10.97
C VAL A 46 -11.88 1.73 -9.87
N ARG A 47 -13.10 1.20 -9.89
CA ARG A 47 -13.54 0.18 -8.92
C ARG A 47 -12.63 -1.04 -8.98
N ALA A 48 -12.26 -1.51 -10.16
CA ALA A 48 -11.39 -2.68 -10.33
C ALA A 48 -9.94 -2.38 -9.93
N ILE A 49 -9.36 -1.30 -10.46
CA ILE A 49 -7.94 -0.98 -10.30
C ILE A 49 -7.63 -0.48 -8.88
N ILE A 50 -8.39 0.51 -8.41
CA ILE A 50 -8.16 1.13 -7.09
C ILE A 50 -8.88 0.32 -6.02
N GLY A 51 -10.21 0.22 -6.09
CA GLY A 51 -10.99 -0.49 -5.07
C GLY A 51 -10.57 -1.96 -4.92
N GLY A 52 -10.55 -2.70 -6.02
CA GLY A 52 -10.12 -4.10 -6.05
C GLY A 52 -8.63 -4.27 -5.69
N GLY A 53 -7.76 -3.38 -6.16
CA GLY A 53 -6.33 -3.39 -5.83
C GLY A 53 -6.07 -3.19 -4.34
N GLU A 54 -6.74 -2.22 -3.72
CA GLU A 54 -6.66 -1.94 -2.27
C GLU A 54 -7.19 -3.12 -1.45
N VAL A 55 -8.32 -3.72 -1.85
CA VAL A 55 -8.85 -4.92 -1.20
C VAL A 55 -7.87 -6.09 -1.31
N GLY A 56 -7.35 -6.37 -2.51
CA GLY A 56 -6.42 -7.47 -2.74
C GLY A 56 -5.14 -7.33 -1.92
N LEU A 57 -4.54 -6.14 -1.91
CA LEU A 57 -3.36 -5.85 -1.10
C LEU A 57 -3.67 -5.93 0.40
N GLY A 58 -4.81 -5.40 0.83
CA GLY A 58 -5.21 -5.44 2.22
C GLY A 58 -5.45 -6.87 2.73
N LEU A 59 -6.03 -7.73 1.89
CA LEU A 59 -6.16 -9.16 2.17
C LEU A 59 -4.80 -9.85 2.25
N LEU A 60 -3.87 -9.56 1.34
CA LEU A 60 -2.51 -10.11 1.39
C LEU A 60 -1.80 -9.72 2.69
N LEU A 61 -1.90 -8.47 3.12
CA LEU A 61 -1.27 -8.01 4.36
C LEU A 61 -1.95 -8.57 5.62
N THR A 62 -3.27 -8.73 5.60
CA THR A 62 -4.03 -9.26 6.74
C THR A 62 -3.85 -10.77 6.86
N VAL A 63 -4.17 -11.51 5.79
CA VAL A 63 -4.21 -12.96 5.75
C VAL A 63 -2.82 -13.56 5.56
N GLY A 64 -1.90 -12.89 4.87
CA GLY A 64 -0.53 -13.36 4.71
C GLY A 64 0.19 -13.59 6.04
N THR A 65 -0.14 -12.81 7.07
CA THR A 65 0.37 -13.03 8.44
C THR A 65 -0.15 -14.33 9.09
N VAL A 66 -1.29 -14.84 8.62
CA VAL A 66 -1.94 -16.08 9.11
C VAL A 66 -1.46 -17.29 8.31
N VAL A 67 -1.24 -17.15 7.00
CA VAL A 67 -0.79 -18.23 6.10
C VAL A 67 0.75 -18.35 6.04
N ALA A 68 1.44 -17.95 7.12
CA ALA A 68 2.88 -18.09 7.32
C ALA A 68 3.79 -17.36 6.30
N PHE A 69 3.33 -16.25 5.70
CA PHE A 69 4.27 -15.37 4.99
C PHE A 69 5.23 -14.75 6.01
N THR A 70 6.51 -14.67 5.64
CA THR A 70 7.51 -14.04 6.49
C THR A 70 7.24 -12.54 6.59
N ASN A 71 7.55 -11.95 7.74
CA ASN A 71 7.47 -10.49 7.90
C ASN A 71 8.32 -9.78 6.85
N LYS A 72 9.42 -10.40 6.44
CA LYS A 72 10.26 -9.93 5.33
C LYS A 72 9.47 -9.83 4.03
N ALA A 73 8.76 -10.88 3.63
CA ALA A 73 7.96 -10.87 2.40
C ALA A 73 6.86 -9.79 2.42
N LEU A 74 6.12 -9.68 3.53
CA LEU A 74 5.05 -8.69 3.67
C LEU A 74 5.60 -7.25 3.66
N ASN A 75 6.72 -7.01 4.34
CA ASN A 75 7.40 -5.71 4.31
C ASN A 75 7.98 -5.40 2.93
N SER A 76 8.48 -6.40 2.18
CA SER A 76 8.93 -6.20 0.80
C SER A 76 7.77 -5.80 -0.11
N VAL A 77 6.62 -6.45 0.01
CA VAL A 77 5.41 -6.08 -0.75
C VAL A 77 4.97 -4.65 -0.43
N ALA A 78 4.86 -4.32 0.86
CA ALA A 78 4.49 -2.97 1.29
C ALA A 78 5.50 -1.93 0.76
N ALA A 79 6.80 -2.20 0.87
CA ALA A 79 7.84 -1.33 0.34
C ALA A 79 7.70 -1.11 -1.16
N THR A 80 7.52 -2.18 -1.94
CA THR A 80 7.37 -2.10 -3.39
C THR A 80 6.14 -1.27 -3.78
N VAL A 81 5.01 -1.46 -3.11
CA VAL A 81 3.78 -0.70 -3.41
C VAL A 81 3.98 0.78 -3.06
N PHE A 82 4.36 1.09 -1.82
CA PHE A 82 4.46 2.48 -1.38
C PHE A 82 5.55 3.27 -2.12
N LEU A 83 6.71 2.65 -2.39
CA LEU A 83 7.76 3.31 -3.17
C LEU A 83 7.31 3.51 -4.62
N SER A 84 6.67 2.52 -5.26
CA SER A 84 6.25 2.66 -6.65
C SER A 84 5.14 3.70 -6.82
N VAL A 85 4.13 3.72 -5.94
CA VAL A 85 3.06 4.74 -5.96
C VAL A 85 3.63 6.13 -5.65
N GLY A 86 4.47 6.25 -4.62
CA GLY A 86 5.10 7.51 -4.25
C GLY A 86 5.94 8.09 -5.38
N LEU A 87 6.78 7.27 -6.02
CA LEU A 87 7.59 7.66 -7.18
C LEU A 87 6.74 8.00 -8.40
N ALA A 88 5.74 7.16 -8.73
CA ALA A 88 4.82 7.43 -9.83
C ALA A 88 4.14 8.80 -9.66
N ARG A 89 3.78 9.17 -8.43
CA ARG A 89 3.21 10.49 -8.15
C ARG A 89 4.23 11.62 -8.32
N VAL A 90 5.49 11.45 -7.89
CA VAL A 90 6.56 12.44 -8.18
C VAL A 90 6.68 12.65 -9.69
N PHE A 91 6.79 11.56 -10.46
CA PHE A 91 6.91 11.64 -11.92
C PHE A 91 5.69 12.30 -12.55
N ALA A 92 4.47 11.98 -12.10
CA ALA A 92 3.26 12.62 -12.58
C ALA A 92 3.29 14.14 -12.38
N VAL A 93 3.71 14.62 -11.20
CA VAL A 93 3.84 16.06 -10.94
C VAL A 93 4.91 16.70 -11.83
N LEU A 94 6.02 16.00 -12.07
CA LEU A 94 7.08 16.49 -12.96
C LEU A 94 6.67 16.48 -14.44
N ILE A 95 5.73 15.62 -14.86
CA ILE A 95 5.18 15.62 -16.23
C ILE A 95 4.23 16.80 -16.42
N GLU A 96 3.42 17.12 -15.41
CA GLU A 96 2.47 18.24 -15.41
C GLU A 96 3.13 19.62 -15.25
N GLN A 97 4.42 19.75 -15.58
CA GLN A 97 5.17 21.01 -15.53
C GLN A 97 4.46 22.11 -16.34
N GLY A 98 3.96 23.13 -15.65
CA GLY A 98 3.22 24.26 -16.22
C GLY A 98 1.81 24.43 -15.67
N SER A 99 1.26 23.39 -15.04
CA SER A 99 -0.01 23.45 -14.30
C SER A 99 0.24 23.91 -12.86
N ALA A 100 -0.70 24.67 -12.27
CA ALA A 100 -0.69 24.97 -10.85
C ALA A 100 -1.04 23.69 -10.05
N VAL A 101 -0.07 22.79 -9.89
CA VAL A 101 -0.24 21.56 -9.12
C VAL A 101 -0.32 21.93 -7.64
N GLY A 102 -1.43 21.54 -7.00
CA GLY A 102 -1.64 21.78 -5.57
C GLY A 102 -0.62 21.07 -4.67
N TRP A 103 -0.66 21.37 -3.37
CA TRP A 103 0.26 20.75 -2.39
C TRP A 103 -0.01 19.26 -2.14
N GLN A 104 -1.24 18.80 -2.39
CA GLN A 104 -1.70 17.46 -2.03
C GLN A 104 -0.85 16.32 -2.62
N PRO A 105 -0.52 16.30 -3.93
CA PRO A 105 0.30 15.23 -4.51
C PRO A 105 1.70 15.13 -3.90
N TRP A 106 2.32 16.26 -3.58
CA TRP A 106 3.63 16.30 -2.91
C TRP A 106 3.57 15.71 -1.51
N ARG A 107 2.56 16.09 -0.72
CA ARG A 107 2.34 15.55 0.63
C ARG A 107 2.16 14.04 0.60
N GLU A 108 1.28 13.54 -0.28
CA GLU A 108 0.95 12.12 -0.32
C GLU A 108 2.13 11.28 -0.84
N SER A 109 2.83 11.77 -1.87
CA SER A 109 4.08 11.14 -2.33
C SER A 109 5.12 11.06 -1.23
N SER A 110 5.31 12.13 -0.46
CA SER A 110 6.27 12.15 0.66
C SER A 110 5.93 11.11 1.73
N ILE A 111 4.64 10.96 2.07
CA ILE A 111 4.18 9.97 3.05
C ILE A 111 4.43 8.55 2.54
N GLU A 112 4.09 8.27 1.29
CA GLU A 112 4.27 6.93 0.72
C GLU A 112 5.74 6.57 0.57
N LEU A 113 6.59 7.49 0.11
CA LEU A 113 8.03 7.26 0.06
C LEU A 113 8.59 6.96 1.45
N LEU A 114 8.19 7.72 2.47
CA LEU A 114 8.59 7.49 3.85
C LEU A 114 8.16 6.09 4.34
N LEU A 115 6.88 5.75 4.17
CA LEU A 115 6.34 4.43 4.57
C LEU A 115 7.03 3.29 3.83
N GLY A 116 7.26 3.46 2.53
CA GLY A 116 7.95 2.50 1.68
C GLY A 116 9.41 2.28 2.08
N THR A 117 10.13 3.35 2.40
CA THR A 117 11.50 3.26 2.93
C THR A 117 11.54 2.56 4.29
N ILE A 118 10.62 2.89 5.21
CA ILE A 118 10.52 2.23 6.52
C ILE A 118 10.27 0.73 6.33
N ALA A 119 9.34 0.36 5.45
CA ALA A 119 9.03 -1.03 5.13
C ALA A 119 10.24 -1.75 4.49
N LEU A 120 10.98 -1.08 3.60
CA LEU A 120 12.19 -1.64 2.99
C LEU A 120 13.25 -1.97 4.04
N PHE A 121 13.53 -1.03 4.95
CA PHE A 121 14.45 -1.28 6.06
C PHE A 121 13.96 -2.41 6.97
N ALA A 122 12.66 -2.51 7.21
CA ALA A 122 12.08 -3.60 7.99
C ALA A 122 12.21 -4.96 7.27
N ALA A 123 12.15 -4.99 5.94
CA ALA A 123 12.33 -6.20 5.13
C ALA A 123 13.78 -6.71 5.10
N GLN A 124 14.77 -5.84 5.30
CA GLN A 124 16.18 -6.22 5.33
C GLN A 124 16.60 -6.86 6.66
N ARG A 125 15.79 -6.73 7.72
CA ARG A 125 16.12 -7.32 9.02
C ARG A 125 15.99 -8.84 8.98
N PRO A 126 16.94 -9.59 9.57
CA PRO A 126 16.86 -11.04 9.64
C PRO A 126 15.59 -11.47 10.37
N ASP A 127 14.92 -12.49 9.81
CA ASP A 127 13.66 -12.98 10.34
C ASP A 127 13.91 -13.80 11.62
N THR A 128 13.84 -13.13 12.76
CA THR A 128 13.98 -13.75 14.10
C THR A 128 12.78 -14.60 14.50
N SER A 129 11.78 -14.76 13.62
CA SER A 129 10.56 -15.53 13.91
C SER A 129 10.72 -17.05 13.74
N LYS A 130 11.79 -17.53 13.09
CA LYS A 130 12.11 -18.96 13.06
C LYS A 130 12.94 -19.36 14.29
N PRO A 131 12.51 -20.37 15.07
CA PRO A 131 13.37 -20.95 16.07
C PRO A 131 14.62 -21.50 15.37
N ARG A 132 15.80 -21.23 15.95
CA ARG A 132 17.05 -21.87 15.55
C ARG A 132 16.86 -23.37 15.72
N THR A 133 16.77 -24.12 14.63
CA THR A 133 16.73 -25.58 14.71
C THR A 133 18.00 -26.02 15.40
N ALA A 134 17.86 -26.74 16.51
CA ALA A 134 18.94 -27.17 17.40
C ALA A 134 19.79 -28.31 16.80
N ASP A 135 20.13 -28.22 15.51
CA ASP A 135 20.78 -29.29 14.75
C ASP A 135 22.04 -28.81 14.01
N GLU A 136 22.61 -27.67 14.44
CA GLU A 136 23.93 -27.22 14.04
C GLU A 136 24.82 -27.12 15.29
N SER A 137 25.23 -28.28 15.80
CA SER A 137 26.34 -28.44 16.74
C SER A 137 27.25 -29.57 16.30
#